data_AF-A0A9Q1FK67-F1
#
_entry.id   AF-A0A9Q1FK67-F1
#
_cell.length_a   1.000
_cell.length_b   1.000
_cell.length_c   1.000
_cell.angle_alpha   90.00
_cell.angle_beta   90.00
_cell.angle_gamma   90.00
#
_symmetry.space_group_name_H-M   'P 1'
#
loop_
_entity.id
_entity.type
_entity.pdbx_description
1 polymer ?
#
loop_
_entity_poly.entity_id
_entity_poly.type
_entity_poly.pdbx_seq_one_letter_code
_entity_poly.pdbx_strand_id
1 'polypeptide(L)'
;MYISSDAGNSWKQIFEEEHNVWFLDKGGALLAVIQATVPVRHLWISFDEGKQWDMRSFSLVPLFVDGVLVEPGMENHIITLFGHFSHRSEWQLIKIEYKSIFTRRCTEGDYQTWHLHNQYFQKRAEHHRLQEGLQIETMWSHPSSPTRASGEPCVMGEKQVYLKRRPGNRCMLGKDYSRILSAEPCICKAYDFE
;
A
#
# COMPACT_ATOMS: atom_id res chain seq x y z
N MET A 1 -13.99 5.85 1.08
CA MET A 1 -12.95 4.83 0.75
C MET A 1 -11.86 4.78 1.80
N TYR A 2 -11.32 3.59 2.09
CA TYR A 2 -10.26 3.36 3.08
C TYR A 2 -9.08 2.60 2.49
N ILE A 3 -7.88 2.83 3.01
CA ILE A 3 -6.66 2.08 2.66
C ILE A 3 -5.94 1.64 3.94
N SER A 4 -5.22 0.53 3.84
CA SER A 4 -4.27 0.06 4.85
C SER A 4 -2.89 -0.09 4.21
N SER A 5 -1.85 0.31 4.93
CA SER A 5 -0.45 0.13 4.51
C SER A 5 0.33 -0.84 5.40
N ASP A 6 -0.35 -1.49 6.34
CA ASP A 6 0.18 -2.44 7.33
C ASP A 6 -0.56 -3.79 7.31
N ALA A 7 -1.02 -4.19 6.12
CA ALA A 7 -1.72 -5.45 5.86
C ALA A 7 -3.02 -5.64 6.67
N GLY A 8 -3.78 -4.56 6.86
CA GLY A 8 -5.12 -4.59 7.45
C GLY A 8 -5.14 -4.46 8.97
N ASN A 9 -3.99 -4.25 9.63
CA ASN A 9 -3.94 -3.98 11.07
C ASN A 9 -4.55 -2.61 11.41
N SER A 10 -4.33 -1.60 10.57
CA SER A 10 -4.96 -0.29 10.66
C SER A 10 -5.49 0.19 9.32
N TRP A 11 -6.56 0.98 9.39
CA TRP A 11 -7.27 1.51 8.22
C TRP A 11 -7.39 3.04 8.33
N LYS A 12 -7.16 3.74 7.22
CA LYS A 12 -7.29 5.19 7.12
C LYS A 12 -8.22 5.55 5.97
N GLN A 13 -9.14 6.49 6.23
CA GLN A 13 -9.97 7.07 5.18
C GLN A 13 -9.12 7.94 4.25
N ILE A 14 -9.29 7.78 2.93
CA ILE A 14 -8.54 8.54 1.91
C ILE A 14 -9.42 9.47 1.08
N PHE A 15 -10.66 9.09 0.83
CA PHE A 15 -11.66 9.89 0.11
C PHE A 15 -13.04 9.64 0.72
N GLU A 16 -13.89 10.67 0.74
CA GLU A 16 -15.32 10.51 1.07
C GLU A 16 -16.07 9.88 -0.11
N GLU A 17 -15.85 10.41 -1.31
CA GLU A 17 -16.44 9.93 -2.56
C GLU A 17 -15.71 8.72 -3.16
N GLU A 18 -16.37 8.05 -4.10
CA GLU A 18 -15.82 6.93 -4.85
C GLU A 18 -14.79 7.40 -5.88
N HIS A 19 -13.59 6.82 -5.79
CA HIS A 19 -12.48 7.05 -6.69
C HIS A 19 -11.96 5.70 -7.16
N ASN A 20 -11.61 5.61 -8.43
CA ASN A 20 -10.82 4.49 -8.91
C ASN A 20 -9.35 4.74 -8.53
N VAL A 21 -8.69 3.74 -7.95
CA VAL A 21 -7.31 3.85 -7.45
C VAL A 21 -6.41 2.83 -8.14
N TRP A 22 -5.26 3.29 -8.64
CA TRP A 22 -4.24 2.44 -9.26
C TRP A 22 -2.91 2.54 -8.52
N PHE A 23 -2.21 1.41 -8.45
CA PHE A 23 -0.89 1.30 -7.83
C PHE A 23 0.18 1.39 -8.91
N LEU A 24 0.95 2.48 -8.89
CA LEU A 24 2.06 2.69 -9.80
C LEU A 24 3.35 2.21 -9.14
N ASP A 25 4.28 1.70 -9.96
CA ASP A 25 5.62 1.29 -9.54
C ASP A 25 5.60 0.40 -8.28
N LYS A 26 4.87 -0.73 -8.33
CA LYS A 26 4.72 -1.69 -7.21
C LYS A 26 4.21 -1.06 -5.90
N GLY A 27 3.48 0.06 -5.96
CA GLY A 27 3.00 0.82 -4.80
C GLY A 27 3.86 2.04 -4.43
N GLY A 28 4.84 2.40 -5.27
CA GLY A 28 5.62 3.62 -5.15
C GLY A 28 4.82 4.90 -5.44
N ALA A 29 3.67 4.82 -6.07
CA ALA A 29 2.71 5.92 -6.03
C ALA A 29 1.29 5.37 -6.13
N LEU A 30 0.35 6.09 -5.55
CA LEU A 30 -1.07 5.86 -5.72
C LEU A 30 -1.61 6.92 -6.65
N LEU A 31 -2.37 6.50 -7.65
CA LEU A 31 -3.13 7.37 -8.54
C LEU A 31 -4.60 7.20 -8.22
N ALA A 32 -5.33 8.30 -8.04
CA ALA A 32 -6.78 8.27 -7.88
C ALA A 32 -7.47 9.18 -8.90
N VAL A 33 -8.51 8.66 -9.54
CA VAL A 33 -9.35 9.39 -10.49
C VAL A 33 -10.81 9.17 -10.12
N ILE A 34 -11.56 10.27 -10.01
CA ILE A 34 -12.99 10.23 -9.75
C ILE A 34 -13.73 9.73 -10.99
N GLN A 35 -14.76 8.90 -10.81
CA GLN A 35 -15.67 8.60 -11.91
C GLN A 35 -16.47 9.85 -12.26
N ALA A 36 -16.20 10.39 -13.43
CA ALA A 36 -16.55 11.76 -13.76
C ALA A 36 -18.03 11.88 -14.22
N THR A 37 -18.89 12.44 -13.38
CA THR A 37 -20.24 12.89 -13.80
C THR A 37 -20.22 14.26 -14.49
N VAL A 38 -19.12 14.99 -14.32
CA VAL A 38 -18.79 16.26 -14.98
C VAL A 38 -17.38 16.19 -15.57
N PRO A 39 -17.06 16.94 -16.64
CA PRO A 39 -15.73 16.91 -17.24
C PRO A 39 -14.63 17.29 -16.24
N VAL A 40 -13.61 16.44 -16.10
CA VAL A 40 -12.46 16.66 -15.23
C VAL A 40 -11.18 16.81 -16.04
N ARG A 41 -10.20 17.55 -15.50
CA ARG A 41 -8.86 17.68 -16.10
C ARG A 41 -7.73 17.39 -15.13
N HIS A 42 -8.09 17.00 -13.90
CA HIS A 42 -7.14 16.75 -12.82
C HIS A 42 -7.29 15.32 -12.31
N LEU A 43 -6.19 14.79 -11.79
CA LEU A 43 -6.10 13.51 -11.08
C LEU A 43 -5.37 13.74 -9.75
N TRP A 44 -5.49 12.79 -8.83
CA TRP A 44 -4.84 12.83 -7.53
C TRP A 44 -3.69 11.82 -7.48
N ILE A 45 -2.55 12.25 -6.93
CA ILE A 45 -1.37 11.38 -6.76
C ILE A 45 -0.88 11.43 -5.31
N SER A 46 -0.56 10.28 -4.73
CA SER A 46 0.07 10.16 -3.42
C SER A 46 1.38 9.37 -3.51
N PHE A 47 2.40 9.81 -2.79
CA PHE A 47 3.72 9.15 -2.68
C PHE A 47 3.99 8.60 -1.27
N ASP A 48 3.05 8.77 -0.35
CA ASP A 48 3.20 8.50 1.08
C ASP A 48 2.12 7.53 1.61
N GLU A 49 1.78 6.55 0.77
CA GLU A 49 0.81 5.48 1.08
C GLU A 49 -0.62 6.00 1.31
N GLY A 50 -1.00 7.09 0.63
CA GLY A 50 -2.33 7.68 0.72
C GLY A 50 -2.50 8.63 1.91
N LYS A 51 -1.40 9.10 2.53
CA LYS A 51 -1.49 10.03 3.66
C LYS A 51 -1.74 11.46 3.21
N GLN A 52 -1.09 11.88 2.12
CA GLN A 52 -1.26 13.15 1.45
C GLN A 52 -1.47 12.92 -0.05
N TRP A 53 -2.31 13.75 -0.65
CA TRP A 53 -2.69 13.67 -2.05
C TRP A 53 -2.46 15.01 -2.75
N ASP A 54 -1.70 14.97 -3.83
CA ASP A 54 -1.40 16.11 -4.69
C ASP A 54 -2.28 16.08 -5.94
N MET A 55 -2.98 17.17 -6.24
CA MET A 55 -3.73 17.30 -7.49
C MET A 55 -2.79 17.66 -8.65
N ARG A 56 -2.96 17.02 -9.81
CA ARG A 56 -2.18 17.26 -11.04
C ARG A 56 -3.08 17.29 -12.26
N SER A 57 -2.82 18.25 -13.16
CA SER A 57 -3.53 18.35 -14.43
C SER A 57 -2.98 17.32 -15.43
N PHE A 58 -3.85 16.53 -16.05
CA PHE A 58 -3.47 15.58 -17.11
C PHE A 58 -3.76 16.10 -18.52
N SER A 59 -4.58 17.13 -18.64
CA SER A 59 -4.98 17.73 -19.92
C SER A 59 -5.27 19.22 -19.74
N LEU A 60 -5.13 19.98 -20.83
CA LEU A 60 -5.55 21.38 -20.89
C LEU A 60 -7.07 21.50 -21.02
N VAL A 61 -7.70 20.52 -21.68
CA VAL A 61 -9.14 20.46 -21.95
C VAL A 61 -9.77 19.39 -21.07
N PRO A 62 -10.87 19.67 -20.36
CA PRO A 62 -11.51 18.69 -19.48
C PRO A 62 -12.19 17.57 -20.28
N LEU A 63 -12.24 16.38 -19.69
CA LEU A 63 -12.71 15.14 -20.30
C LEU A 63 -13.68 14.44 -19.34
N PHE A 64 -14.75 13.83 -19.85
CA PHE A 64 -15.49 12.81 -19.11
C PHE A 64 -14.65 11.55 -19.10
N VAL A 65 -14.01 11.25 -17.96
CA VAL A 65 -13.15 10.08 -17.81
C VAL A 65 -14.01 8.86 -17.51
N ASP A 66 -14.03 7.91 -18.44
CA ASP A 66 -14.76 6.64 -18.31
C ASP A 66 -13.91 5.57 -17.62
N GLY A 67 -12.58 5.65 -17.74
CA GLY A 67 -11.68 4.74 -17.03
C GLY A 67 -10.20 4.99 -17.28
N VAL A 68 -9.36 4.21 -16.59
CA VAL A 68 -7.90 4.24 -16.73
C VAL A 68 -7.36 2.83 -16.87
N LEU A 69 -6.47 2.66 -17.82
CA LEU A 69 -5.73 1.42 -18.07
C LEU A 69 -4.28 1.61 -17.66
N VAL A 70 -3.74 0.64 -16.94
CA VAL A 70 -2.31 0.55 -16.63
C VAL A 70 -1.74 -0.57 -17.47
N GLU A 71 -0.74 -0.26 -18.30
CA GLU A 71 -0.10 -1.30 -19.11
C GLU A 71 0.65 -2.28 -18.19
N PRO A 72 0.42 -3.60 -18.33
CA PRO A 72 1.11 -4.59 -17.52
C PRO A 72 2.57 -4.69 -17.98
N GLY A 73 3.50 -4.47 -17.06
CA GLY A 73 4.93 -4.64 -17.32
C GLY A 73 5.79 -3.74 -16.46
N MET A 74 7.07 -4.10 -16.32
CA MET A 74 8.05 -3.31 -15.57
C MET A 74 8.73 -2.22 -16.41
N GLU A 75 8.50 -2.20 -17.72
CA GLU A 75 9.20 -1.32 -18.66
C GLU A 75 8.31 -0.18 -19.16
N ASN A 76 7.00 -0.40 -19.23
CA ASN A 76 6.05 0.58 -19.73
C ASN A 76 5.46 1.35 -18.56
N HIS A 77 6.08 2.48 -18.21
CA HIS A 77 5.59 3.39 -17.18
C HIS A 77 4.49 4.30 -17.73
N ILE A 78 3.45 3.70 -18.29
CA ILE A 78 2.36 4.41 -18.99
C ILE A 78 1.03 4.06 -18.35
N ILE A 79 0.26 5.11 -18.04
CA ILE A 79 -1.18 4.99 -17.80
C ILE A 79 -1.92 5.61 -18.98
N THR A 80 -3.04 5.00 -19.37
CA THR A 80 -3.89 5.51 -20.44
C THR A 80 -5.26 5.82 -19.87
N LEU A 81 -5.63 7.10 -19.84
CA LEU A 81 -6.98 7.53 -19.53
C LEU A 81 -7.79 7.48 -20.82
N PHE A 82 -9.02 6.97 -20.75
CA PHE A 82 -9.93 6.98 -21.89
C PHE A 82 -11.26 7.62 -21.49
N GLY A 83 -11.84 8.34 -22.43
CA GLY A 83 -13.03 9.13 -22.18
C GLY A 83 -13.52 9.88 -23.40
N HIS A 84 -14.36 10.89 -23.18
CA HIS A 84 -14.95 11.70 -24.24
C HIS A 84 -15.10 13.17 -23.83
N PHE A 85 -15.03 14.11 -24.79
CA PHE A 85 -15.20 15.55 -24.50
C PHE A 85 -16.67 15.92 -24.29
N SER A 86 -17.59 15.18 -24.91
CA SER A 86 -19.04 15.32 -24.79
C SER A 86 -19.73 14.00 -25.10
N HIS A 87 -20.99 13.81 -24.68
CA HIS A 87 -21.73 12.58 -24.96
C HIS A 87 -21.90 12.23 -26.45
N ARG A 88 -21.59 13.16 -27.37
CA ARG A 88 -21.65 12.94 -28.83
C ARG A 88 -20.27 12.91 -29.50
N SER A 89 -19.18 13.10 -28.74
CA SER A 89 -17.83 13.10 -29.31
C SER A 89 -17.26 11.68 -29.40
N GLU A 90 -16.29 11.52 -30.29
CA GLU A 90 -15.47 10.31 -30.35
C GLU A 90 -14.62 10.11 -29.09
N TRP A 91 -14.25 8.85 -28.86
CA TRP A 91 -13.35 8.44 -27.78
C TRP A 91 -11.99 9.11 -27.90
N GLN A 92 -11.48 9.56 -26.75
CA GLN A 92 -10.16 10.16 -26.60
C GLN A 92 -9.30 9.26 -25.71
N LEU A 93 -8.04 9.15 -26.06
CA LEU A 93 -7.02 8.40 -25.31
C LEU A 93 -5.91 9.35 -24.90
N ILE A 94 -5.71 9.50 -23.59
CA ILE A 94 -4.63 10.31 -23.03
C ILE A 94 -3.61 9.37 -22.41
N LYS A 95 -2.45 9.25 -23.05
CA LYS A 95 -1.32 8.48 -22.55
C LYS A 95 -0.45 9.38 -21.68
N ILE A 96 -0.20 8.96 -20.44
CA ILE A 96 0.67 9.67 -19.50
C ILE A 96 1.84 8.75 -19.17
N GLU A 97 3.04 9.16 -19.56
CA GLU A 97 4.26 8.53 -19.07
C GLU A 97 4.55 9.03 -17.65
N TYR A 98 4.28 8.18 -16.66
CA TYR A 98 4.39 8.55 -15.26
C TYR A 98 5.82 8.45 -14.74
N LYS A 99 6.79 8.01 -15.54
CA LYS A 99 8.20 7.93 -15.14
C LYS A 99 8.74 9.27 -14.62
N SER A 100 8.32 10.36 -15.25
CA SER A 100 8.75 11.73 -14.93
C SER A 100 8.25 12.25 -13.58
N ILE A 101 7.25 11.61 -12.96
CA ILE A 101 6.77 12.00 -11.62
C ILE A 101 7.75 11.57 -10.51
N PHE A 102 8.63 10.62 -10.82
CA PHE A 102 9.71 10.17 -9.94
C PHE A 102 10.99 10.94 -10.28
N THR A 103 11.62 11.54 -9.28
CA THR A 103 12.77 12.43 -9.49
C THR A 103 14.07 11.68 -9.75
N ARG A 104 14.20 10.46 -9.22
CA ARG A 104 15.39 9.63 -9.32
C ARG A 104 15.08 8.16 -9.07
N ARG A 105 16.09 7.29 -9.23
CA ARG A 105 16.02 5.90 -8.74
C ARG A 105 16.23 5.85 -7.23
N CYS A 106 15.55 4.90 -6.58
CA CYS A 106 15.71 4.69 -5.15
C CYS A 106 17.10 4.10 -4.84
N THR A 107 17.71 4.58 -3.76
CA THR A 107 18.95 4.06 -3.17
C THR A 107 18.61 3.39 -1.83
N GLU A 108 19.58 2.72 -1.21
CA GLU A 108 19.37 1.99 0.06
C GLU A 108 18.77 2.88 1.17
N GLY A 109 19.17 4.15 1.24
CA GLY A 109 18.64 5.12 2.21
C GLY A 109 17.15 5.45 2.04
N ASP A 110 16.56 5.15 0.88
CA ASP A 110 15.14 5.39 0.62
C ASP A 110 14.21 4.32 1.15
N TYR A 111 14.78 3.23 1.67
CA TYR A 111 14.01 2.10 2.16
C TYR A 111 14.02 2.03 3.69
N GLN A 112 13.03 1.34 4.21
CA GLN A 112 12.88 0.98 5.62
C GLN A 112 12.45 -0.48 5.73
N THR A 113 12.85 -1.14 6.80
CA THR A 113 12.36 -2.46 7.14
C THR A 113 10.98 -2.37 7.76
N TRP A 114 10.10 -3.31 7.41
CA TRP A 114 8.79 -3.46 8.01
C TRP A 114 8.57 -4.92 8.37
N HIS A 115 8.25 -5.16 9.65
CA HIS A 115 7.98 -6.50 10.17
C HIS A 115 6.49 -6.79 10.02
N LEU A 116 6.16 -7.83 9.25
CA LEU A 116 4.79 -8.33 9.20
C LEU A 116 4.41 -8.86 10.57
N HIS A 117 3.22 -8.49 11.00
CA HIS A 117 2.63 -8.97 12.23
C HIS A 117 1.11 -8.90 12.12
N ASN A 118 0.43 -9.63 13.00
CA ASN A 118 -1.01 -9.63 13.08
C ASN A 118 -1.47 -9.31 14.51
N GLN A 119 -2.15 -8.17 14.67
CA GLN A 119 -2.67 -7.73 15.97
C GLN A 119 -3.86 -8.56 16.45
N TYR A 120 -4.61 -9.18 15.55
CA TYR A 120 -5.76 -10.01 15.91
C TYR A 120 -5.34 -11.27 16.68
N PHE A 121 -4.28 -11.94 16.23
CA PHE A 121 -3.77 -13.13 16.94
C PHE A 121 -3.29 -12.81 18.34
N GLN A 122 -2.64 -11.66 18.53
CA GLN A 122 -2.24 -11.22 19.86
C GLN A 122 -3.45 -11.03 20.78
N LYS A 123 -4.48 -10.31 20.33
CA LYS A 123 -5.71 -10.08 21.13
C LYS A 123 -6.45 -11.40 21.44
N ARG A 124 -6.47 -12.35 20.51
CA ARG A 124 -7.08 -13.66 20.71
C ARG A 124 -6.30 -14.50 21.74
N ALA A 125 -4.97 -14.50 21.67
CA ALA A 125 -4.13 -15.18 22.65
C ALA A 125 -4.28 -14.56 24.05
N GLU A 126 -4.38 -13.23 24.15
CA GLU A 126 -4.67 -12.52 25.41
C GLU A 126 -6.06 -12.90 25.96
N HIS A 127 -7.08 -12.98 25.09
CA HIS A 127 -8.43 -13.36 25.51
C HIS A 127 -8.51 -14.81 26.02
N HIS A 128 -7.87 -15.76 25.34
CA HIS A 128 -7.80 -17.16 25.80
C HIS A 128 -7.04 -17.30 27.13
N ARG A 129 -5.92 -16.58 27.31
CA ARG A 129 -5.16 -16.56 28.57
C ARG A 129 -5.98 -16.04 29.76
N LEU A 130 -6.87 -15.07 29.53
CA LEU A 130 -7.76 -14.55 30.56
C LEU A 130 -8.88 -15.53 30.93
N GLN A 131 -9.28 -16.42 30.01
CA GLN A 131 -10.33 -17.42 30.26
C GLN A 131 -9.82 -18.69 30.95
N GLU A 132 -8.54 -19.05 30.80
CA GLU A 132 -7.96 -20.29 31.38
C GLU A 132 -7.39 -20.13 32.81
N GLY A 133 -7.46 -18.94 33.42
CA GLY A 133 -7.09 -18.78 34.83
C GLY A 133 -5.65 -19.19 35.18
N LEU A 134 -4.72 -19.20 34.22
CA LEU A 134 -3.32 -19.46 34.51
C LEU A 134 -2.69 -18.21 35.15
N GLN A 135 -2.43 -18.31 36.44
CA GLN A 135 -1.66 -17.37 37.24
C GLN A 135 -0.32 -17.06 36.56
N ILE A 136 0.03 -15.78 36.58
CA ILE A 136 1.22 -15.18 35.99
C ILE A 136 2.48 -15.69 36.72
N GLU A 137 2.96 -16.88 36.40
CA GLU A 137 4.30 -17.36 36.81
C GLU A 137 4.90 -18.20 35.68
N THR A 138 5.42 -17.53 34.65
CA THR A 138 6.54 -17.95 33.78
C THR A 138 6.67 -16.95 32.64
N MET A 139 6.98 -15.70 32.98
CA MET A 139 7.47 -14.74 31.98
C MET A 139 8.65 -13.96 32.53
N TRP A 140 9.74 -14.67 32.83
CA TRP A 140 11.05 -14.05 33.01
C TRP A 140 12.16 -14.91 32.41
N SER A 141 12.10 -15.14 31.10
CA SER A 141 13.32 -15.29 30.30
C SER A 141 13.43 -14.10 29.35
N HIS A 142 13.89 -13.00 29.95
CA HIS A 142 14.46 -11.77 29.36
C HIS A 142 13.56 -10.88 28.50
N PRO A 143 12.94 -9.83 29.09
CA PRO A 143 12.43 -8.69 28.35
C PRO A 143 13.56 -7.69 28.11
N SER A 144 14.19 -7.74 26.95
CA SER A 144 14.91 -6.58 26.44
C SER A 144 13.91 -5.65 25.75
N SER A 145 13.53 -4.60 26.48
CA SER A 145 12.84 -3.37 26.07
C SER A 145 11.30 -3.35 26.10
N PRO A 146 10.71 -2.28 26.70
CA PRO A 146 9.28 -2.01 26.64
C PRO A 146 8.97 -1.40 25.26
N THR A 147 8.95 -2.22 24.22
CA THR A 147 8.50 -1.80 22.90
C THR A 147 7.00 -2.04 22.78
N ARG A 148 6.27 -0.93 22.60
CA ARG A 148 4.86 -0.84 22.18
C ARG A 148 4.43 -2.13 21.47
N ALA A 149 3.61 -2.96 22.13
CA ALA A 149 3.32 -4.33 21.71
C ALA A 149 3.00 -4.40 20.21
N SER A 150 3.99 -4.80 19.40
CA SER A 150 3.79 -5.14 18.00
C SER A 150 3.14 -6.53 17.98
N GLY A 151 2.10 -6.72 17.15
CA GLY A 151 1.29 -7.95 17.07
C GLY A 151 2.09 -9.25 16.90
N GLU A 152 1.40 -10.39 16.83
CA GLU A 152 2.06 -11.69 16.62
C GLU A 152 2.86 -11.67 15.30
N PRO A 153 4.20 -11.84 15.35
CA PRO A 153 5.05 -11.73 14.18
C PRO A 153 5.11 -13.02 13.34
N CYS A 154 4.74 -14.17 13.93
CA CYS A 154 4.67 -15.45 13.23
C CYS A 154 3.31 -15.61 12.56
N VAL A 155 3.23 -15.22 11.29
CA VAL A 155 2.01 -15.30 10.48
C VAL A 155 2.16 -16.50 9.54
N MET A 156 1.26 -17.48 9.65
CA MET A 156 1.32 -18.73 8.86
C MET A 156 2.65 -19.48 9.02
N GLY A 157 3.17 -19.56 10.25
CA GLY A 157 4.42 -20.27 10.54
C GLY A 157 5.71 -19.58 10.10
N GLU A 158 5.64 -18.34 9.59
CA GLU A 158 6.84 -17.57 9.22
C GLU A 158 6.84 -16.17 9.82
N LYS A 159 8.04 -15.71 10.18
CA LYS A 159 8.33 -14.33 10.49
C LYS A 159 8.93 -13.66 9.26
N GLN A 160 8.17 -12.76 8.64
CA GLN A 160 8.56 -12.09 7.40
C GLN A 160 8.94 -10.63 7.64
N VAL A 161 10.08 -10.21 7.08
CA VAL A 161 10.54 -8.83 7.08
C VAL A 161 10.56 -8.33 5.65
N TYR A 162 9.86 -7.22 5.40
CA TYR A 162 9.80 -6.60 4.10
C TYR A 162 10.67 -5.36 4.03
N LEU A 163 11.24 -5.12 2.86
CA LEU A 163 11.87 -3.86 2.52
C LEU A 163 10.81 -2.96 1.89
N LYS A 164 10.37 -1.91 2.57
CA LYS A 164 9.40 -0.93 2.03
C LYS A 164 10.11 0.36 1.65
N ARG A 165 9.68 1.03 0.60
CA ARG A 165 10.11 2.42 0.36
C ARG A 165 9.57 3.30 1.48
N ARG A 166 10.38 4.22 1.99
CA ARG A 166 9.94 5.21 2.98
C ARG A 166 8.81 6.06 2.37
N PRO A 167 7.69 6.26 3.11
CA PRO A 167 6.61 7.12 2.65
C PRO A 167 7.10 8.54 2.35
N GLY A 168 6.68 9.11 1.23
CA GLY A 168 7.03 10.46 0.80
C GLY A 168 8.25 10.55 -0.13
N ASN A 169 9.11 9.53 -0.18
CA ASN A 169 10.24 9.49 -1.10
C ASN A 169 9.76 9.35 -2.55
N ARG A 170 10.09 10.31 -3.41
CA ARG A 170 9.66 10.36 -4.82
C ARG A 170 10.68 9.68 -5.74
N CYS A 171 11.06 8.46 -5.41
CA CYS A 171 12.00 7.67 -6.20
C CYS A 171 11.35 6.44 -6.81
N MET A 172 11.83 6.04 -7.97
CA MET A 172 11.39 4.86 -8.70
C MET A 172 12.13 3.61 -8.20
N LEU A 173 11.39 2.53 -7.99
CA LEU A 173 11.92 1.25 -7.56
C LEU A 173 12.73 0.59 -8.68
N GLY A 174 13.80 -0.12 -8.30
CA GLY A 174 14.62 -0.86 -9.24
C GLY A 174 13.90 -2.08 -9.83
N LYS A 175 14.36 -2.56 -10.99
CA LYS A 175 13.89 -3.84 -11.57
C LYS A 175 14.11 -5.00 -10.59
N ASP A 176 15.26 -5.00 -9.93
CA ASP A 176 15.71 -6.02 -8.97
C ASP A 176 15.16 -5.81 -7.54
N TYR A 177 14.16 -4.94 -7.38
CA TYR A 177 13.54 -4.71 -6.07
C TYR A 177 12.81 -5.98 -5.58
N SER A 178 13.47 -6.69 -4.65
CA SER A 178 12.86 -7.74 -3.83
C SER A 178 12.14 -7.10 -2.64
N ARG A 179 10.88 -7.51 -2.44
CA ARG A 179 10.06 -7.03 -1.32
C ARG A 179 10.41 -7.71 -0.01
N ILE A 180 10.82 -8.98 -0.03
CA ILE A 180 11.10 -9.78 1.15
C ILE A 180 12.60 -9.70 1.42
N LEU A 181 12.95 -9.19 2.60
CA LEU A 181 14.31 -9.12 3.10
C LEU A 181 14.70 -10.45 3.78
N SER A 182 13.80 -10.99 4.60
CA SER A 182 13.96 -12.29 5.24
C SER A 182 12.61 -12.95 5.50
N ALA A 183 12.62 -14.28 5.52
CA ALA A 183 11.53 -15.14 5.92
C ALA A 183 12.13 -16.24 6.79
N GLU A 184 11.82 -16.21 8.09
CA GLU A 184 12.35 -17.15 9.07
C GLU A 184 11.22 -18.06 9.57
N PRO A 185 11.41 -19.39 9.60
CA PRO A 185 10.38 -20.29 10.09
C PRO A 185 10.17 -20.11 11.61
N CYS A 186 8.93 -20.23 12.04
CA CYS A 186 8.53 -20.22 13.45
C CYS A 186 8.27 -21.65 13.95
N ILE A 187 8.40 -21.83 15.27
CA ILE A 187 7.97 -23.07 15.93
C ILE A 187 6.43 -23.13 15.87
N CYS A 188 5.88 -24.26 15.44
CA CYS A 188 4.43 -24.48 15.35
C CYS A 188 3.76 -24.31 16.73
N LYS A 189 2.61 -23.65 16.74
CA LYS A 189 1.74 -23.50 17.90
C LYS A 189 0.38 -24.16 17.61
N ALA A 190 -0.47 -24.27 18.64
CA ALA A 190 -1.77 -24.92 18.53
C ALA A 190 -2.69 -24.29 17.45
N TYR A 191 -2.56 -22.98 17.20
CA TYR A 191 -3.37 -22.29 16.20
C TYR A 191 -2.92 -22.51 14.74
N ASP A 192 -1.79 -23.18 14.53
CA ASP A 192 -1.29 -23.51 13.18
C ASP A 192 -1.90 -24.80 12.62
N PHE A 193 -2.77 -25.48 13.38
CA PHE A 193 -3.45 -26.72 13.01
C PHE A 193 -4.97 -26.50 12.97
N GLU A 194 -5.66 -27.14 12.02
CA GLU A 194 -7.13 -27.16 11.88
C GLU A 194 -7.73 -28.45 12.45
#